data_AF-A0A9D6JQQ2-F1
#
_entry.id   AF-A0A9D6JQQ2-F1
#
_cell.length_a   1.000
_cell.length_b   1.000
_cell.length_c   1.000
_cell.angle_alpha   90.00
_cell.angle_beta   90.00
_cell.angle_gamma   90.00
#
_symmetry.space_group_name_H-M   'P 1'
#
loop_
_entity.id
_entity.type
_entity.pdbx_description
1 polymer ?
#
loop_
_entity_poly.entity_id
_entity_poly.type
_entity_poly.pdbx_seq_one_letter_code
_entity_poly.pdbx_strand_id
1 'polypeptide(L)'
;MLMRGQKKFFLFILPFWVSFFCIPGCGKPSFPREEVINSVKQICHDEYHLDVQTRIVGENLGTYVVLESIFDRQQGLTKEASEHLGDILLGVSRVSLSTDAPICFYTVIAADKTIPGVEAVFVRYVDDLKRYYLGNISREDFFQRMMIDVRFNPATLAERTVLTFFSNLSKGNSRALLANYLKKSSDSTEFSLAFLRTILEIKLKENIHFEILEIKVRPLPSERALVYCKVRETYEPGKGYGVDDFTFPSGFIFQYLFVIGSSNYLPEIREIIPLDYKDEDNSYQKRPFPEEYKPFENVNKWGEKDFLLEDLTLPQFLAGQMAQRIVRKVKELEGDTKDKDAKKIVSEPSLDYKVDSVKGHYVRGEEEHSAPAPSFRIDFKISKLKTEEVIPKNLYDLSFKVIKDVIEKYHFDDFKEVRLSRASSKDIKIISKSQIR
;
A
#
# COMPACT_ATOMS: atom_id res chain seq x y z
N MET A 1 -57.94 -62.45 39.61
CA MET A 1 -59.11 -61.86 38.92
C MET A 1 -58.78 -60.41 38.62
N LEU A 2 -59.03 -59.98 37.38
CA LEU A 2 -58.50 -58.77 36.72
C LEU A 2 -58.56 -57.46 37.53
N MET A 3 -57.45 -56.72 37.56
CA MET A 3 -57.50 -55.25 37.47
C MET A 3 -56.54 -54.77 36.37
N ARG A 4 -57.16 -54.25 35.31
CA ARG A 4 -56.61 -53.56 34.14
C ARG A 4 -56.86 -52.07 34.37
N GLY A 5 -55.87 -51.22 34.18
CA GLY A 5 -56.14 -49.80 33.92
C GLY A 5 -55.04 -48.88 34.40
N GLN A 6 -54.08 -48.59 33.52
CA GLN A 6 -53.44 -47.27 33.31
C GLN A 6 -52.14 -47.47 32.52
N LYS A 7 -52.24 -47.52 31.18
CA LYS A 7 -51.08 -47.40 30.28
C LYS A 7 -51.48 -46.76 28.95
N LYS A 8 -52.06 -45.56 28.97
CA LYS A 8 -52.26 -44.75 27.74
C LYS A 8 -52.38 -43.26 28.11
N PHE A 9 -51.28 -42.60 28.49
CA PHE A 9 -51.29 -41.13 28.56
C PHE A 9 -49.94 -40.42 28.31
N PHE A 10 -48.84 -41.13 28.04
CA PHE A 10 -47.50 -40.52 28.02
C PHE A 10 -46.77 -40.50 26.67
N LEU A 11 -47.49 -40.65 25.55
CA LEU A 11 -46.86 -40.83 24.23
C LEU A 11 -47.39 -39.90 23.13
N PHE A 12 -47.78 -38.67 23.46
CA PHE A 12 -48.25 -37.70 22.45
C PHE A 12 -47.74 -36.26 22.58
N ILE A 13 -46.87 -35.94 23.54
CA ILE A 13 -46.38 -34.56 23.77
C ILE A 13 -44.96 -34.32 23.22
N LEU A 14 -44.22 -35.38 22.86
CA LEU A 14 -42.81 -35.25 22.45
C LEU A 14 -42.52 -34.70 21.03
N PRO A 15 -43.40 -34.80 20.00
CA PRO A 15 -43.08 -34.25 18.67
C PRO A 15 -43.48 -32.78 18.49
N PHE A 16 -44.25 -32.18 19.40
CA PHE A 16 -44.72 -30.78 19.25
C PHE A 16 -43.74 -29.74 19.84
N TRP A 17 -42.86 -30.15 20.76
CA TRP A 17 -41.83 -29.27 21.32
C TRP A 17 -40.58 -29.13 20.44
N VAL A 18 -40.36 -30.03 19.48
CA VAL A 18 -39.18 -29.99 18.59
C VAL A 18 -39.41 -29.10 17.35
N SER A 19 -40.66 -28.75 17.00
CA SER A 19 -40.97 -27.86 15.86
C SER A 19 -40.93 -26.35 16.19
N PHE A 20 -40.91 -25.96 17.46
CA PHE A 20 -40.98 -24.53 17.84
C PHE A 20 -39.59 -23.86 18.04
N PHE A 21 -38.49 -24.60 17.88
CA PHE A 21 -37.13 -24.07 17.88
C PHE A 21 -36.53 -23.92 16.47
N CYS A 22 -37.36 -23.89 15.43
CA CYS A 22 -37.00 -23.28 14.16
C CYS A 22 -37.12 -21.75 14.29
N ILE A 23 -36.37 -21.15 15.23
CA ILE A 23 -36.16 -19.70 15.23
C ILE A 23 -35.54 -19.39 13.86
N PRO A 24 -36.14 -18.50 13.05
CA PRO A 24 -35.58 -18.17 11.75
C PRO A 24 -34.18 -17.61 11.97
N GLY A 25 -33.16 -18.42 11.65
CA GLY A 25 -31.75 -18.02 11.66
C GLY A 25 -31.42 -16.93 10.63
N CYS A 26 -32.42 -16.34 9.98
CA CYS A 26 -32.33 -15.07 9.25
C CYS A 26 -32.32 -13.89 10.25
N GLY A 27 -31.42 -13.94 11.22
CA GLY A 27 -31.14 -12.80 12.11
C GLY A 27 -30.50 -11.65 11.34
N LYS A 28 -30.52 -10.47 11.94
CA LYS A 28 -29.77 -9.29 11.50
C LYS A 28 -28.28 -9.67 11.25
N PRO A 29 -27.58 -9.01 10.32
CA PRO A 29 -26.15 -9.25 10.10
C PRO A 29 -25.38 -9.16 11.41
N SER A 30 -24.41 -10.06 11.60
CA SER A 30 -23.56 -10.05 12.79
C SER A 30 -22.79 -8.74 12.93
N PHE A 31 -22.45 -8.11 11.80
CA PHE A 31 -21.79 -6.81 11.74
C PHE A 31 -22.58 -5.84 10.85
N PRO A 32 -23.53 -5.07 11.40
CA PRO A 32 -24.25 -4.04 10.66
C PRO A 32 -23.29 -3.06 9.95
N ARG A 33 -23.71 -2.52 8.82
CA ARG A 33 -22.92 -1.64 7.95
C ARG A 33 -22.24 -0.50 8.70
N GLU A 34 -22.95 0.13 9.64
CA GLU A 34 -22.46 1.23 10.46
C GLU A 34 -21.33 0.83 11.42
N GLU A 35 -21.25 -0.45 11.81
CA GLU A 35 -20.28 -0.97 12.77
C GLU A 35 -19.12 -1.74 12.11
N VAL A 36 -19.08 -1.89 10.78
CA VAL A 36 -18.04 -2.67 10.08
C VAL A 36 -16.62 -2.22 10.46
N ILE A 37 -16.38 -0.91 10.45
CA ILE A 37 -15.06 -0.33 10.76
C ILE A 37 -14.67 -0.62 12.21
N ASN A 38 -15.60 -0.42 13.15
CA ASN A 38 -15.35 -0.63 14.57
C ASN A 38 -15.16 -2.11 14.88
N SER A 39 -15.95 -2.97 14.25
CA SER A 39 -15.89 -4.43 14.43
C SER A 39 -14.55 -5.01 14.00
N VAL A 40 -13.99 -4.56 12.88
CA VAL A 40 -12.64 -4.98 12.45
C VAL A 40 -11.59 -4.55 13.47
N LYS A 41 -11.62 -3.29 13.89
CA LYS A 41 -10.68 -2.76 14.90
C LYS A 41 -10.78 -3.53 16.21
N GLN A 42 -12.00 -3.78 16.68
CA GLN A 42 -12.27 -4.49 17.91
C GLN A 42 -11.78 -5.93 17.85
N ILE A 43 -12.09 -6.68 16.77
CA ILE A 43 -11.60 -8.06 16.62
C ILE A 43 -10.08 -8.10 16.60
N CYS A 44 -9.42 -7.20 15.86
CA CYS A 44 -7.96 -7.17 15.79
C CYS A 44 -7.31 -6.83 17.14
N HIS A 45 -7.89 -5.88 17.88
CA HIS A 45 -7.39 -5.49 19.19
C HIS A 45 -7.65 -6.56 20.27
N ASP A 46 -8.88 -7.06 20.37
CA ASP A 46 -9.33 -7.93 21.46
C ASP A 46 -8.82 -9.37 21.29
N GLU A 47 -8.82 -9.91 20.07
CA GLU A 47 -8.41 -11.30 19.81
C GLU A 47 -6.90 -11.43 19.51
N TYR A 48 -6.29 -10.41 18.89
CA TYR A 48 -4.93 -10.51 18.36
C TYR A 48 -3.97 -9.45 18.91
N HIS A 49 -4.43 -8.50 19.73
CA HIS A 49 -3.62 -7.42 20.30
C HIS A 49 -2.93 -6.54 19.24
N LEU A 50 -3.62 -6.31 18.12
CA LEU A 50 -3.14 -5.52 16.99
C LEU A 50 -3.95 -4.24 16.85
N ASP A 51 -3.29 -3.09 17.00
CA ASP A 51 -3.86 -1.78 16.71
C ASP A 51 -3.88 -1.53 15.20
N VAL A 52 -5.09 -1.47 14.64
CA VAL A 52 -5.31 -1.27 13.20
C VAL A 52 -6.12 -0.03 12.91
N GLN A 53 -5.88 0.56 11.74
CA GLN A 53 -6.75 1.57 11.16
C GLN A 53 -7.61 0.91 10.09
N THR A 54 -8.90 1.26 10.01
CA THR A 54 -9.84 0.65 9.06
C THR A 54 -10.75 1.71 8.49
N ARG A 55 -11.05 1.62 7.19
CA ARG A 55 -12.02 2.49 6.51
C ARG A 55 -12.60 1.80 5.28
N ILE A 56 -13.68 2.34 4.74
CA ILE A 56 -14.31 1.87 3.51
C ILE A 56 -14.17 2.95 2.43
N VAL A 57 -13.74 2.58 1.23
CA VAL A 57 -13.71 3.43 0.04
C VAL A 57 -14.44 2.67 -1.07
N GLY A 58 -15.58 3.19 -1.52
CA GLY A 58 -16.46 2.47 -2.46
C GLY A 58 -16.93 1.15 -1.86
N GLU A 59 -16.62 0.04 -2.56
CA GLU A 59 -16.93 -1.34 -2.14
C GLU A 59 -15.70 -2.05 -1.53
N ASN A 60 -14.62 -1.31 -1.24
CA ASN A 60 -13.37 -1.85 -0.69
C ASN A 60 -13.22 -1.50 0.80
N LEU A 61 -13.19 -2.54 1.64
CA LEU A 61 -12.87 -2.43 3.06
C LEU A 61 -11.35 -2.52 3.25
N GLY A 62 -10.71 -1.42 3.60
CA GLY A 62 -9.27 -1.43 3.87
C GLY A 62 -8.96 -1.52 5.35
N THR A 63 -7.86 -2.19 5.67
CA THR A 63 -7.25 -2.25 7.00
C THR A 63 -5.76 -1.97 6.88
N TYR A 64 -5.24 -1.04 7.67
CA TYR A 64 -3.84 -0.66 7.74
C TYR A 64 -3.25 -1.02 9.10
N VAL A 65 -2.06 -1.62 9.10
CA VAL A 65 -1.31 -2.00 10.30
C VAL A 65 0.17 -1.66 10.13
N VAL A 66 0.84 -1.30 11.23
CA VAL A 66 2.29 -1.16 11.27
C VAL A 66 2.87 -2.35 12.03
N LEU A 67 3.73 -3.12 11.40
CA LEU A 67 4.35 -4.32 12.00
C LEU A 67 5.87 -4.16 12.07
N GLU A 68 6.50 -4.84 13.02
CA GLU A 68 7.95 -4.92 13.10
C GLU A 68 8.48 -6.01 12.15
N SER A 69 9.55 -5.70 11.40
CA SER A 69 10.27 -6.67 10.56
C SER A 69 9.35 -7.54 9.69
N ILE A 70 8.59 -6.93 8.78
CA ILE A 70 7.69 -7.68 7.88
C ILE A 70 8.51 -8.58 6.98
N PHE A 71 9.64 -8.07 6.48
CA PHE A 71 10.50 -8.76 5.54
C PHE A 71 11.78 -9.30 6.19
N ASP A 72 12.15 -10.52 5.84
CA ASP A 72 13.42 -11.11 6.21
C ASP A 72 14.55 -10.68 5.24
N ARG A 73 15.77 -11.18 5.48
CA ARG A 73 16.93 -10.90 4.61
C ARG A 73 16.80 -11.43 3.18
N GLN A 74 15.91 -12.41 2.96
CA GLN A 74 15.60 -12.99 1.66
C GLN A 74 14.40 -12.31 1.00
N GLN A 75 13.90 -11.22 1.57
CA GLN A 75 12.71 -10.49 1.11
C GLN A 75 11.41 -11.32 1.21
N GLY A 76 11.43 -12.42 1.97
CA GLY A 76 10.23 -13.18 2.35
C GLY A 76 9.57 -12.56 3.58
N LEU A 77 8.31 -12.92 3.84
CA LEU A 77 7.65 -12.51 5.09
C LEU A 77 8.30 -13.24 6.27
N THR A 78 8.55 -12.52 7.37
CA THR A 78 8.96 -13.17 8.62
C THR A 78 7.82 -14.04 9.16
N LYS A 79 8.16 -15.02 10.01
CA LYS A 79 7.16 -15.91 10.62
C LYS A 79 6.14 -15.12 11.45
N GLU A 80 6.63 -14.21 12.29
CA GLU A 80 5.79 -13.34 13.13
C GLU A 80 4.88 -12.43 12.29
N ALA A 81 5.42 -11.79 11.25
CA ALA A 81 4.60 -10.99 10.33
C ALA A 81 3.55 -11.85 9.61
N SER A 82 3.90 -13.08 9.23
CA SER A 82 2.95 -14.00 8.59
C SER A 82 1.81 -14.42 9.53
N GLU A 83 2.11 -14.63 10.81
CA GLU A 83 1.12 -14.92 11.86
C GLU A 83 0.16 -13.73 12.05
N HIS A 84 0.70 -12.53 12.32
CA HIS A 84 -0.12 -11.31 12.48
C HIS A 84 -0.94 -10.98 11.23
N LEU A 85 -0.36 -11.13 10.03
CA LEU A 85 -1.10 -10.96 8.77
C LEU A 85 -2.21 -11.99 8.63
N GLY A 86 -1.96 -13.24 9.00
CA GLY A 86 -2.97 -14.30 9.01
C GLY A 86 -4.16 -13.96 9.91
N ASP A 87 -3.88 -13.48 11.11
CA ASP A 87 -4.86 -13.07 12.12
C ASP A 87 -5.71 -11.89 11.64
N ILE A 88 -5.08 -10.83 11.12
CA ILE A 88 -5.80 -9.68 10.55
C ILE A 88 -6.65 -10.13 9.35
N LEU A 89 -6.09 -10.92 8.43
CA LEU A 89 -6.83 -11.41 7.27
C LEU A 89 -8.05 -12.24 7.69
N LEU A 90 -7.95 -13.01 8.77
CA LEU A 90 -9.06 -13.77 9.33
C LEU A 90 -10.11 -12.86 9.96
N GLY A 91 -9.70 -11.88 10.78
CA GLY A 91 -10.60 -10.91 11.40
C GLY A 91 -11.39 -10.10 10.36
N VAL A 92 -10.71 -9.56 9.35
CA VAL A 92 -11.35 -8.82 8.25
C VAL A 92 -12.26 -9.72 7.42
N SER A 93 -11.89 -10.98 7.19
CA SER A 93 -12.74 -11.95 6.48
C SER A 93 -14.06 -12.21 7.22
N ARG A 94 -14.02 -12.39 8.55
CA ARG A 94 -15.22 -12.63 9.37
C ARG A 94 -16.23 -11.49 9.26
N VAL A 95 -15.74 -10.25 9.33
CA VAL A 95 -16.60 -9.06 9.20
C VAL A 95 -17.15 -8.95 7.78
N SER A 96 -16.29 -9.08 6.78
CA SER A 96 -16.67 -8.94 5.36
C SER A 96 -17.70 -9.99 4.91
N LEU A 97 -17.67 -11.19 5.49
CA LEU A 97 -18.61 -12.27 5.17
C LEU A 97 -19.94 -12.18 5.93
N SER A 98 -20.01 -11.40 7.01
CA SER A 98 -21.16 -11.36 7.92
C SER A 98 -21.74 -9.96 8.10
N THR A 99 -21.52 -9.08 7.12
CA THR A 99 -22.06 -7.72 7.06
C THR A 99 -23.10 -7.56 5.95
N ASP A 100 -23.98 -6.57 6.12
CA ASP A 100 -24.90 -6.07 5.09
C ASP A 100 -24.32 -4.86 4.30
N ALA A 101 -23.11 -4.41 4.63
CA ALA A 101 -22.39 -3.46 3.79
C ALA A 101 -22.06 -4.08 2.40
N PRO A 102 -22.11 -3.31 1.31
CA PRO A 102 -21.79 -3.81 -0.04
C PRO A 102 -20.26 -3.93 -0.23
N ILE A 103 -19.61 -4.78 0.57
CA ILE A 103 -18.16 -5.00 0.50
C ILE A 103 -17.89 -6.10 -0.52
N CYS A 104 -17.29 -5.72 -1.65
CA CYS A 104 -16.84 -6.65 -2.68
C CYS A 104 -15.37 -7.03 -2.48
N PHE A 105 -14.56 -6.12 -1.96
CA PHE A 105 -13.14 -6.34 -1.73
C PHE A 105 -12.76 -5.99 -0.30
N TYR A 106 -11.72 -6.63 0.20
CA TYR A 106 -10.98 -6.04 1.30
C TYR A 106 -9.49 -6.01 0.99
N THR A 107 -8.83 -4.99 1.53
CA THR A 107 -7.40 -4.73 1.35
C THR A 107 -6.73 -4.65 2.72
N VAL A 108 -5.72 -5.49 2.98
CA VAL A 108 -4.86 -5.35 4.17
C VAL A 108 -3.52 -4.77 3.73
N ILE A 109 -3.15 -3.63 4.30
CA ILE A 109 -1.87 -2.95 4.07
C ILE A 109 -1.06 -3.07 5.36
N ALA A 110 0.09 -3.75 5.30
CA ALA A 110 1.01 -3.84 6.41
C ALA A 110 2.29 -3.07 6.09
N ALA A 111 2.54 -2.00 6.83
CA ALA A 111 3.73 -1.17 6.69
C ALA A 111 4.85 -1.66 7.60
N ASP A 112 6.06 -1.78 7.05
CA ASP A 112 7.21 -2.23 7.80
C ASP A 112 7.76 -1.07 8.67
N LYS A 113 7.83 -1.28 9.99
CA LYS A 113 8.40 -0.29 10.92
C LYS A 113 9.91 -0.10 10.73
N THR A 114 10.63 -1.15 10.37
CA THR A 114 12.09 -1.19 10.24
C THR A 114 12.58 -0.68 8.88
N ILE A 115 11.76 -0.84 7.83
CA ILE A 115 12.04 -0.35 6.48
C ILE A 115 10.97 0.69 6.09
N PRO A 116 11.16 1.97 6.46
CA PRO A 116 10.23 3.05 6.13
C PRO A 116 9.78 3.07 4.66
N GLY A 117 8.47 3.17 4.47
CA GLY A 117 7.85 3.25 3.14
C GLY A 117 7.65 1.90 2.45
N VAL A 118 8.16 0.78 2.95
CA VAL A 118 7.83 -0.53 2.36
C VAL A 118 6.55 -1.07 2.96
N GLU A 119 5.61 -1.48 2.10
CA GLU A 119 4.30 -2.00 2.48
C GLU A 119 4.02 -3.33 1.76
N ALA A 120 3.49 -4.31 2.50
CA ALA A 120 2.86 -5.49 1.93
C ALA A 120 1.36 -5.23 1.78
N VAL A 121 0.81 -5.44 0.58
CA VAL A 121 -0.59 -5.19 0.27
C VAL A 121 -1.26 -6.49 -0.16
N PHE A 122 -2.30 -6.88 0.57
CA PHE A 122 -3.10 -8.07 0.32
C PHE A 122 -4.50 -7.65 -0.09
N VAL A 123 -4.95 -8.05 -1.27
CA VAL A 123 -6.30 -7.78 -1.74
C VAL A 123 -7.04 -9.09 -1.96
N ARG A 124 -8.24 -9.20 -1.39
CA ARG A 124 -9.12 -10.36 -1.59
C ARG A 124 -10.48 -9.92 -2.11
N TYR A 125 -11.02 -10.73 -3.02
CA TYR A 125 -12.40 -10.63 -3.48
C TYR A 125 -13.31 -11.46 -2.56
N VAL A 126 -14.34 -10.82 -2.00
CA VAL A 126 -15.23 -11.43 -0.99
C VAL A 126 -15.98 -12.63 -1.55
N ASP A 127 -16.37 -12.63 -2.82
CA ASP A 127 -17.04 -13.79 -3.40
C ASP A 127 -16.11 -14.99 -3.61
N ASP A 128 -14.81 -14.79 -3.81
CA ASP A 128 -13.85 -15.90 -3.81
C ASP A 128 -13.71 -16.52 -2.40
N LEU A 129 -13.77 -15.71 -1.35
CA LEU A 129 -13.85 -16.22 0.03
C LEU A 129 -15.10 -17.07 0.24
N LYS A 130 -16.28 -16.59 -0.19
CA LYS A 130 -17.52 -17.37 -0.13
C LYS A 130 -17.37 -18.69 -0.88
N ARG A 131 -16.87 -18.66 -2.11
CA ARG A 131 -16.64 -19.86 -2.93
C ARG A 131 -15.67 -20.83 -2.26
N TYR A 132 -14.60 -20.32 -1.65
CA TYR A 132 -13.63 -21.14 -0.93
C TYR A 132 -14.26 -21.83 0.29
N TYR A 133 -14.99 -21.10 1.13
CA TYR A 133 -15.68 -21.67 2.29
C TYR A 133 -16.79 -22.65 1.92
N LEU A 134 -17.44 -22.46 0.76
CA LEU A 134 -18.41 -23.40 0.20
C LEU A 134 -17.76 -24.60 -0.50
N GLY A 135 -16.44 -24.65 -0.62
CA GLY A 135 -15.71 -25.73 -1.30
C GLY A 135 -15.79 -25.70 -2.83
N ASN A 136 -16.26 -24.59 -3.42
CA ASN A 136 -16.38 -24.43 -4.88
C ASN A 136 -15.03 -24.20 -5.57
N ILE A 137 -14.03 -23.70 -4.83
CA ILE A 137 -12.66 -23.56 -5.30
C ILE A 137 -11.70 -24.18 -4.28
N SER A 138 -10.61 -24.77 -4.77
CA SER A 138 -9.59 -25.36 -3.91
C SER A 138 -8.83 -24.28 -3.13
N ARG A 139 -8.15 -24.69 -2.07
CA ARG A 139 -7.23 -23.81 -1.33
C ARG A 139 -6.20 -23.17 -2.26
N GLU A 140 -5.59 -23.96 -3.14
CA GLU A 140 -4.60 -23.47 -4.10
C GLU A 140 -5.18 -22.44 -5.08
N ASP A 141 -6.37 -22.71 -5.64
CA ASP A 141 -7.01 -21.75 -6.56
C ASP A 141 -7.38 -20.45 -5.81
N PHE A 142 -7.83 -20.54 -4.56
CA PHE A 142 -8.07 -19.38 -3.71
C PHE A 142 -6.80 -18.55 -3.46
N PHE A 143 -5.67 -19.18 -3.10
CA PHE A 143 -4.40 -18.47 -2.94
C PHE A 143 -3.90 -17.85 -4.24
N GLN A 144 -4.13 -18.52 -5.38
CA GLN A 144 -3.78 -17.98 -6.69
C GLN A 144 -4.65 -16.79 -7.10
N ARG A 145 -5.85 -16.64 -6.54
CA ARG A 145 -6.80 -15.52 -6.77
C ARG A 145 -6.57 -14.31 -5.87
N MET A 146 -5.78 -14.43 -4.81
CA MET A 146 -5.43 -13.28 -3.95
C MET A 146 -4.36 -12.43 -4.62
N MET A 147 -4.51 -11.10 -4.58
CA MET A 147 -3.41 -10.21 -4.96
C MET A 147 -2.51 -9.97 -3.77
N ILE A 148 -1.21 -10.18 -3.98
CA ILE A 148 -0.16 -9.84 -3.01
C ILE A 148 0.82 -8.95 -3.76
N ASP A 149 1.01 -7.74 -3.25
CA ASP A 149 1.97 -6.79 -3.78
C ASP A 149 2.89 -6.28 -2.67
N VAL A 150 4.11 -5.92 -3.04
CA VAL A 150 5.04 -5.21 -2.16
C VAL A 150 5.30 -3.88 -2.83
N ARG A 151 4.77 -2.81 -2.23
CA ARG A 151 4.87 -1.47 -2.78
C ARG A 151 5.72 -0.57 -1.90
N PHE A 152 6.18 0.51 -2.51
CA PHE A 152 6.90 1.56 -1.82
C PHE A 152 6.04 2.83 -1.75
N ASN A 153 5.73 3.25 -0.54
CA ASN A 153 5.02 4.47 -0.20
C ASN A 153 6.04 5.58 0.16
N PRO A 154 6.34 6.49 -0.79
CA PRO A 154 7.30 7.57 -0.55
C PRO A 154 6.82 8.54 0.54
N ALA A 155 5.51 8.63 0.80
CA ALA A 155 4.98 9.54 1.81
C ALA A 155 5.37 9.11 3.23
N THR A 156 5.17 7.83 3.56
CA THR A 156 5.58 7.26 4.85
C THR A 156 7.09 7.29 5.04
N LEU A 157 7.88 7.03 3.98
CA LEU A 157 9.33 7.22 4.04
C LEU A 157 9.69 8.66 4.39
N ALA A 158 9.08 9.62 3.70
CA ALA A 158 9.39 11.04 3.84
C ALA A 158 9.04 11.58 5.24
N GLU A 159 7.89 11.20 5.77
CA GLU A 159 7.48 11.54 7.13
C GLU A 159 8.49 11.04 8.17
N ARG A 160 8.80 9.73 8.13
CA ARG A 160 9.77 9.13 9.06
C ARG A 160 11.15 9.77 8.93
N THR A 161 11.54 10.16 7.72
CA THR A 161 12.79 10.87 7.46
C THR A 161 12.82 12.21 8.19
N VAL A 162 11.77 13.02 8.09
CA VAL A 162 11.68 14.32 8.76
C VAL A 162 11.59 14.17 10.29
N LEU A 163 10.83 13.21 10.79
CA LEU A 163 10.77 12.89 12.22
C LEU A 163 12.17 12.52 12.77
N THR A 164 12.87 11.62 12.06
CA THR A 164 14.22 11.18 12.43
C THR A 164 15.23 12.32 12.34
N PHE A 165 15.09 13.19 11.33
CA PHE A 165 15.92 14.37 11.15
C PHE A 165 15.88 15.28 12.39
N PHE A 166 14.70 15.70 12.86
CA PHE A 166 14.57 16.54 14.05
C PHE A 166 14.95 15.83 15.36
N SER A 167 14.64 14.53 15.48
CA SER A 167 15.08 13.71 16.62
C SER A 167 16.61 13.69 16.74
N ASN A 168 17.30 13.54 15.61
CA ASN A 168 18.76 13.56 15.57
C ASN A 168 19.33 14.97 15.79
N LEU A 169 18.67 16.03 15.29
CA LEU A 169 19.09 17.41 15.54
C LEU A 169 19.11 17.72 17.04
N SER A 170 18.07 17.27 17.76
CA SER A 170 17.98 17.40 19.23
C SER A 170 19.16 16.77 19.97
N LYS A 171 19.79 15.73 19.39
CA LYS A 171 20.92 15.00 19.99
C LYS A 171 22.29 15.64 19.70
N GLY A 172 22.32 16.83 19.07
CA GLY A 172 23.56 17.59 18.83
C GLY A 172 24.48 17.01 17.75
N ASN A 173 24.03 16.01 16.97
CA ASN A 173 24.87 15.36 15.95
C ASN A 173 24.83 16.07 14.58
N SER A 174 24.96 17.40 14.57
CA SER A 174 24.77 18.24 13.37
C SER A 174 25.72 17.85 12.22
N ARG A 175 26.97 17.48 12.51
CA ARG A 175 27.93 17.07 11.47
C ARG A 175 27.56 15.74 10.81
N ALA A 176 27.16 14.73 11.59
CA ALA A 176 26.74 13.45 11.00
C ALA A 176 25.40 13.58 10.28
N LEU A 177 24.50 14.45 10.75
CA LEU A 177 23.25 14.77 10.06
C LEU A 177 23.48 15.34 8.67
N LEU A 178 24.32 16.39 8.58
CA LEU A 178 24.68 16.98 7.29
C LEU A 178 25.35 15.93 6.39
N ALA A 179 26.21 15.07 6.95
CA ALA A 179 26.87 14.00 6.20
C ALA A 179 25.96 12.83 5.81
N ASN A 180 24.85 12.59 6.51
CA ASN A 180 23.95 11.47 6.22
C ASN A 180 22.85 11.86 5.25
N TYR A 181 22.36 13.11 5.33
CA TYR A 181 21.24 13.58 4.52
C TYR A 181 21.66 14.45 3.33
N LEU A 182 22.79 15.17 3.40
CA LEU A 182 23.17 16.15 2.37
C LEU A 182 24.34 15.73 1.45
N LYS A 183 24.95 14.56 1.68
CA LYS A 183 26.19 14.15 1.00
C LYS A 183 26.03 13.84 -0.50
N LYS A 184 24.81 13.90 -1.04
CA LYS A 184 24.48 13.54 -2.43
C LYS A 184 23.87 14.66 -3.26
N SER A 185 23.44 15.78 -2.67
CA SER A 185 23.04 16.97 -3.43
C SER A 185 24.32 17.63 -3.97
N SER A 186 24.65 17.37 -5.23
CA SER A 186 25.82 17.95 -5.91
C SER A 186 25.79 19.48 -5.97
N ASP A 187 24.60 20.08 -5.80
CA ASP A 187 24.38 21.51 -5.87
C ASP A 187 24.20 22.12 -4.48
N SER A 188 25.26 22.77 -3.98
CA SER A 188 25.26 23.50 -2.70
C SER A 188 24.26 24.67 -2.61
N THR A 189 23.49 24.95 -3.67
CA THR A 189 22.48 26.01 -3.74
C THR A 189 21.11 25.60 -3.18
N GLU A 190 20.91 24.32 -2.86
CA GLU A 190 19.59 23.77 -2.44
C GLU A 190 19.22 24.05 -0.98
N PHE A 191 20.15 24.56 -0.17
CA PHE A 191 19.89 24.94 1.23
C PHE A 191 19.92 26.44 1.40
N SER A 192 18.84 27.00 1.97
CA SER A 192 18.85 28.41 2.34
C SER A 192 19.95 28.70 3.38
N LEU A 193 20.67 29.80 3.22
CA LEU A 193 21.68 30.26 4.20
C LEU A 193 21.09 30.42 5.60
N ALA A 194 19.82 30.82 5.70
CA ALA A 194 19.08 30.94 6.96
C ALA A 194 18.99 29.59 7.69
N PHE A 195 18.71 28.51 6.97
CA PHE A 195 18.66 27.17 7.53
C PHE A 195 20.05 26.70 7.97
N LEU A 196 21.07 26.85 7.12
CA LEU A 196 22.44 26.46 7.47
C LEU A 196 22.94 27.19 8.71
N ARG A 197 22.63 28.49 8.85
CA ARG A 197 22.94 29.27 10.05
C ARG A 197 22.27 28.68 11.29
N THR A 198 20.99 28.34 11.20
CA THR A 198 20.24 27.69 12.30
C THR A 198 20.89 26.38 12.73
N ILE A 199 21.36 25.56 11.77
CA ILE A 199 22.08 24.32 12.06
C ILE A 199 23.43 24.55 12.73
N LEU A 200 24.17 25.59 12.32
CA LEU A 200 25.46 25.94 12.93
C LEU A 200 25.29 26.44 14.37
N GLU A 201 24.21 27.19 14.63
CA GLU A 201 23.86 27.70 15.96
C GLU A 201 23.56 26.58 16.97
N ILE A 202 23.19 25.37 16.54
CA ILE A 202 22.92 24.22 17.45
C ILE A 202 24.09 23.95 18.40
N LYS A 203 25.35 24.15 17.95
CA LYS A 203 26.52 23.94 18.80
C LYS A 203 26.66 24.95 19.93
N LEU A 204 25.95 26.08 19.83
CA LEU A 204 25.95 27.16 20.80
C LEU A 204 24.75 27.06 21.75
N LYS A 205 23.88 26.06 21.57
CA LYS A 205 22.67 25.82 22.35
C LYS A 205 22.88 24.64 23.32
N GLU A 206 22.28 24.73 24.50
CA GLU A 206 22.15 23.67 25.49
C GLU A 206 20.69 23.21 25.58
N ASN A 207 20.46 21.95 26.00
CA ASN A 207 19.11 21.37 26.22
C ASN A 207 18.14 21.55 25.03
N ILE A 208 18.66 21.48 23.80
CA ILE A 208 17.88 21.68 22.59
C ILE A 208 16.83 20.58 22.39
N HIS A 209 15.59 20.98 22.12
CA HIS A 209 14.46 20.10 21.85
C HIS A 209 13.62 20.65 20.68
N PHE A 210 13.19 19.74 19.81
CA PHE A 210 12.31 20.02 18.68
C PHE A 210 10.99 19.27 18.86
N GLU A 211 9.92 20.01 19.16
CA GLU A 211 8.57 19.47 19.28
C GLU A 211 7.84 19.62 17.93
N ILE A 212 7.45 18.50 17.31
CA ILE A 212 6.74 18.50 16.03
C ILE A 212 5.25 18.71 16.30
N LEU A 213 4.76 19.91 15.97
CA LEU A 213 3.38 20.33 16.22
C LEU A 213 2.44 19.86 15.10
N GLU A 214 2.93 19.84 13.86
CA GLU A 214 2.17 19.42 12.69
C GLU A 214 3.13 18.86 11.65
N ILE A 215 2.75 17.76 11.03
CA ILE A 215 3.45 17.22 9.86
C ILE A 215 2.40 16.77 8.85
N LYS A 216 2.61 17.08 7.57
CA LYS A 216 1.72 16.74 6.46
C LYS A 216 2.59 16.29 5.30
N VAL A 217 2.18 15.26 4.59
CA VAL A 217 2.93 14.73 3.44
C VAL A 217 2.06 14.70 2.20
N ARG A 218 2.64 15.10 1.07
CA ARG A 218 2.03 15.03 -0.24
C ARG A 218 2.94 14.20 -1.15
N PRO A 219 2.50 13.04 -1.65
CA PRO A 219 3.29 12.30 -2.63
C PRO A 219 3.45 13.14 -3.91
N LEU A 220 4.64 13.09 -4.49
CA LEU A 220 5.00 13.70 -5.76
C LEU A 220 5.37 12.60 -6.78
N PRO A 221 5.36 12.89 -8.09
CA PRO A 221 5.88 11.98 -9.11
C PRO A 221 7.35 11.62 -8.87
N SER A 222 7.76 10.49 -9.46
CA SER A 222 9.16 10.00 -9.44
C SER A 222 9.68 9.65 -8.04
N GLU A 223 8.85 8.97 -7.24
CA GLU A 223 9.22 8.48 -5.90
C GLU A 223 9.68 9.61 -4.95
N ARG A 224 9.11 10.80 -5.12
CA ARG A 224 9.32 11.95 -4.24
C ARG A 224 8.11 12.19 -3.35
N ALA A 225 8.32 12.94 -2.28
CA ALA A 225 7.25 13.49 -1.48
C ALA A 225 7.63 14.88 -0.98
N LEU A 226 6.63 15.75 -0.91
CA LEU A 226 6.73 17.06 -0.25
C LEU A 226 6.22 16.89 1.17
N VAL A 227 7.00 17.30 2.16
CA VAL A 227 6.64 17.25 3.58
C VAL A 227 6.58 18.66 4.11
N TYR A 228 5.42 19.06 4.60
CA TYR A 228 5.26 20.26 5.38
C TYR A 228 5.37 19.91 6.86
N CYS A 229 6.14 20.69 7.61
CA CYS A 229 6.38 20.45 9.03
C CYS A 229 6.34 21.76 9.82
N LYS A 230 5.56 21.81 10.91
CA LYS A 230 5.65 22.82 11.96
C LYS A 230 6.37 22.26 13.16
N VAL A 231 7.41 22.95 13.60
CA VAL A 231 8.26 22.52 14.70
C VAL A 231 8.50 23.68 15.66
N ARG A 232 8.31 23.44 16.95
CA ARG A 232 8.74 24.37 18.00
C ARG A 232 10.15 23.99 18.44
N GLU A 233 11.08 24.94 18.36
CA GLU A 233 12.43 24.77 18.90
C GLU A 233 12.50 25.39 20.29
N THR A 234 12.97 24.64 21.29
CA THR A 234 13.27 25.15 22.63
C THR A 234 14.72 24.82 22.98
N TYR A 235 15.42 25.76 23.59
CA TYR A 235 16.81 25.61 24.04
C TYR A 235 17.16 26.60 25.16
N GLU A 236 18.31 26.39 25.77
CA GLU A 236 19.01 27.34 26.65
C GLU A 236 20.28 27.84 25.96
N PRO A 237 20.66 29.13 26.05
CA PRO A 237 21.95 29.60 25.55
C PRO A 237 23.11 28.84 26.21
N GLY A 238 24.06 28.38 25.41
CA GLY A 238 25.27 27.76 25.93
C GLY A 238 26.17 28.76 26.65
N LYS A 239 27.13 28.25 27.44
CA LYS A 239 28.06 29.10 28.21
C LYS A 239 28.73 30.17 27.33
N GLY A 240 28.55 31.44 27.70
CA GLY A 240 29.15 32.59 27.04
C GLY A 240 28.28 33.24 25.95
N TYR A 241 27.07 32.74 25.72
CA TYR A 241 26.12 33.27 24.76
C TYR A 241 24.84 33.76 25.46
N GLY A 242 24.27 34.86 24.97
CA GLY A 242 22.97 35.41 25.37
C GLY A 242 21.86 35.02 24.41
N VAL A 243 20.61 35.34 24.77
CA VAL A 243 19.43 35.04 23.93
C VAL A 243 19.48 35.79 22.59
N ASP A 244 20.09 36.98 22.57
CA ASP A 244 20.20 37.83 21.37
C ASP A 244 21.26 37.36 20.36
N ASP A 245 22.10 36.38 20.73
CA ASP A 245 23.13 35.83 19.83
C ASP A 245 22.56 34.86 18.77
N PHE A 246 21.30 34.46 18.93
CA PHE A 246 20.64 33.47 18.07
C PHE A 246 19.73 34.12 17.03
N THR A 247 19.65 33.50 15.86
CA THR A 247 18.77 34.02 14.80
C THR A 247 17.31 34.01 15.25
N PHE A 248 16.89 32.98 15.99
CA PHE A 248 15.53 32.83 16.48
C PHE A 248 15.51 32.54 17.99
N PRO A 249 14.57 33.13 18.74
CA PRO A 249 14.48 32.92 20.18
C PRO A 249 14.01 31.51 20.51
N SER A 250 14.32 31.05 21.73
CA SER A 250 13.77 29.80 22.27
C SER A 250 12.23 29.87 22.32
N GLY A 251 11.57 28.78 21.94
CA GLY A 251 10.11 28.67 21.80
C GLY A 251 9.57 29.08 20.42
N PHE A 252 10.42 29.53 19.49
CA PHE A 252 9.99 29.90 18.15
C PHE A 252 9.40 28.69 17.39
N ILE A 253 8.33 28.94 16.63
CA ILE A 253 7.66 27.92 15.82
C ILE A 253 8.06 28.13 14.36
N PHE A 254 8.83 27.18 13.85
CA PHE A 254 9.25 27.13 12.46
C PHE A 254 8.28 26.33 11.62
N GLN A 255 8.16 26.74 10.36
CA GLN A 255 7.52 26.01 9.29
C GLN A 255 8.57 25.69 8.22
N TYR A 256 8.57 24.43 7.78
CA TYR A 256 9.49 23.94 6.75
C TYR A 256 8.72 23.21 5.66
N LEU A 257 9.25 23.29 4.45
CA LEU A 257 9.01 22.31 3.39
C LEU A 257 10.26 21.47 3.18
N PHE A 258 10.10 20.16 3.24
CA PHE A 258 11.13 19.21 2.85
C PHE A 258 10.72 18.55 1.54
N VAL A 259 11.66 18.44 0.61
CA VAL A 259 11.51 17.62 -0.58
C VAL A 259 12.31 16.35 -0.34
N ILE A 260 11.60 15.24 -0.14
CA ILE A 260 12.21 13.95 0.10
C ILE A 260 12.15 13.12 -1.18
N GLY A 261 13.30 12.56 -1.57
CA GLY A 261 13.40 11.55 -2.60
C GLY A 261 13.77 10.19 -2.02
N SER A 262 13.81 9.19 -2.91
CA SER A 262 14.33 7.86 -2.62
C SER A 262 15.39 7.48 -3.64
N SER A 263 16.48 6.88 -3.18
CA SER A 263 17.49 6.26 -4.04
C SER A 263 17.78 4.86 -3.50
N ASN A 264 17.41 3.82 -4.25
CA ASN A 264 17.48 2.42 -3.81
C ASN A 264 16.75 2.18 -2.48
N TYR A 265 15.54 2.74 -2.31
CA TYR A 265 14.73 2.67 -1.09
C TYR A 265 15.34 3.37 0.13
N LEU A 266 16.47 4.07 -0.02
CA LEU A 266 17.03 4.91 1.03
C LEU A 266 16.50 6.34 0.90
N PRO A 267 16.06 6.96 2.01
CA PRO A 267 15.58 8.33 1.98
C PRO A 267 16.71 9.30 1.69
N GLU A 268 16.38 10.34 0.93
CA GLU A 268 17.26 11.45 0.60
C GLU A 268 16.51 12.76 0.81
N ILE A 269 17.02 13.63 1.69
CA ILE A 269 16.50 14.99 1.79
C ILE A 269 17.14 15.79 0.65
N ARG A 270 16.34 16.12 -0.37
CA ARG A 270 16.80 16.89 -1.53
C ARG A 270 16.79 18.38 -1.24
N GLU A 271 15.75 18.85 -0.56
CA GLU A 271 15.60 20.27 -0.28
C GLU A 271 15.01 20.49 1.11
N ILE A 272 15.45 21.56 1.77
CA ILE A 272 14.86 22.07 3.01
C ILE A 272 14.63 23.57 2.85
N ILE A 273 13.37 23.95 2.75
CA ILE A 273 12.93 25.33 2.55
C ILE A 273 12.31 25.82 3.86
N PRO A 274 13.01 26.65 4.65
CA PRO A 274 12.37 27.36 5.75
C PRO A 274 11.37 28.37 5.19
N LEU A 275 10.15 28.34 5.71
CA LEU A 275 9.09 29.29 5.37
C LEU A 275 9.09 30.51 6.28
N ASP A 276 9.87 30.50 7.38
CA ASP A 276 10.04 31.65 8.26
C ASP A 276 11.46 32.22 8.12
N TYR A 277 11.58 33.54 8.05
CA TYR A 277 12.87 34.24 7.97
C TYR A 277 12.80 35.60 8.68
N LYS A 278 13.98 36.19 8.90
CA LYS A 278 14.12 37.58 9.36
C LYS A 278 14.49 38.47 8.19
N ASP A 279 13.77 39.58 8.03
CA ASP A 279 14.11 40.61 7.05
C ASP A 279 15.24 41.54 7.56
N GLU A 280 15.56 42.57 6.78
CA GLU A 280 16.60 43.56 7.12
C GLU A 280 16.29 44.33 8.41
N ASP A 281 15.01 44.47 8.74
CA ASP A 281 14.51 45.13 9.95
C ASP A 281 14.43 44.16 11.16
N ASN A 282 14.97 42.95 11.02
CA ASN A 282 14.95 41.88 12.04
C ASN A 282 13.52 41.44 12.41
N SER A 283 12.54 41.71 11.54
CA SER A 283 11.14 41.34 11.71
C SER A 283 10.88 39.95 11.14
N TYR A 284 10.00 39.18 11.78
CA TYR A 284 9.67 37.82 11.35
C TYR A 284 8.69 37.86 10.18
N GLN A 285 9.10 37.30 9.05
CA GLN A 285 8.31 37.24 7.84
C GLN A 285 8.10 35.79 7.41
N LYS A 286 6.94 35.54 6.78
CA LYS A 286 6.63 34.26 6.14
C LYS A 286 6.92 34.34 4.65
N ARG A 287 7.70 33.39 4.16
CA ARG A 287 7.94 33.17 2.74
C ARG A 287 6.77 32.37 2.14
N PRO A 288 6.25 32.76 0.96
CA PRO A 288 5.32 31.91 0.23
C PRO A 288 6.00 30.62 -0.23
N PHE A 289 5.21 29.63 -0.64
CA PHE A 289 5.80 28.42 -1.24
C PHE A 289 6.56 28.80 -2.53
N PRO A 290 7.68 28.13 -2.86
CA PRO A 290 8.32 28.29 -4.16
C PRO A 290 7.32 28.06 -5.30
N GLU A 291 7.50 28.74 -6.43
CA GLU A 291 6.54 28.68 -7.55
C GLU A 291 6.24 27.25 -8.02
N GLU A 292 7.23 26.36 -7.97
CA GLU A 292 7.07 24.94 -8.30
C GLU A 292 6.13 24.17 -7.35
N TYR A 293 6.00 24.61 -6.09
CA TYR A 293 5.17 23.97 -5.06
C TYR A 293 3.93 24.79 -4.71
N LYS A 294 3.76 25.96 -5.32
CA LYS A 294 2.59 26.84 -5.13
C LYS A 294 1.23 26.15 -5.32
N PRO A 295 1.04 25.20 -6.25
CA PRO A 295 -0.21 24.43 -6.34
C PRO A 295 -0.56 23.64 -5.07
N PHE A 296 0.41 23.40 -4.18
CA PHE A 296 0.27 22.64 -2.94
C PHE A 296 0.26 23.52 -1.68
N GLU A 297 0.25 24.85 -1.81
CA GLU A 297 0.32 25.79 -0.68
C GLU A 297 -0.81 25.60 0.36
N ASN A 298 -1.97 25.11 -0.08
CA ASN A 298 -3.05 24.75 0.85
C ASN A 298 -2.80 23.39 1.52
N VAL A 299 -1.96 23.41 2.56
CA VAL A 299 -1.57 22.24 3.36
C VAL A 299 -2.77 21.50 3.97
N ASN A 300 -3.86 22.19 4.29
CA ASN A 300 -5.06 21.57 4.85
C ASN A 300 -5.75 20.59 3.88
N LYS A 301 -5.46 20.70 2.58
CA LYS A 301 -5.95 19.77 1.55
C LYS A 301 -5.06 18.54 1.38
N TRP A 302 -3.94 18.44 2.09
CA TRP A 302 -3.08 17.26 2.00
C TRP A 302 -3.75 16.10 2.74
N GLY A 303 -3.93 14.97 2.05
CA GLY A 303 -4.73 13.85 2.51
C GLY A 303 -4.12 13.07 3.68
N GLU A 304 -4.86 12.08 4.18
CA GLU A 304 -4.38 11.11 5.17
C GLU A 304 -3.19 10.32 4.61
N LYS A 305 -2.13 10.21 5.43
CA LYS A 305 -0.75 10.01 4.96
C LYS A 305 -0.33 8.54 4.83
N ASP A 306 -0.88 7.68 5.68
CA ASP A 306 -0.38 6.31 5.85
C ASP A 306 -1.28 5.26 5.21
N PHE A 307 -2.52 5.62 4.90
CA PHE A 307 -3.51 4.66 4.45
C PHE A 307 -4.00 5.01 3.03
N LEU A 308 -3.19 4.65 2.03
CA LEU A 308 -3.58 4.75 0.62
C LEU A 308 -4.45 3.55 0.24
N LEU A 309 -5.77 3.74 0.36
CA LEU A 309 -6.80 2.82 -0.09
C LEU A 309 -7.52 3.40 -1.32
N GLU A 310 -7.50 2.65 -2.41
CA GLU A 310 -8.20 2.99 -3.65
C GLU A 310 -9.56 2.27 -3.71
N ASP A 311 -10.52 2.88 -4.40
CA ASP A 311 -11.74 2.17 -4.79
C ASP A 311 -11.36 1.11 -5.83
N LEU A 312 -11.70 -0.14 -5.55
CA LEU A 312 -11.28 -1.26 -6.37
C LEU A 312 -12.50 -1.90 -7.01
N THR A 313 -12.48 -1.98 -8.33
CA THR A 313 -13.49 -2.66 -9.12
C THR A 313 -13.02 -4.06 -9.53
N LEU A 314 -13.97 -4.96 -9.79
CA LEU A 314 -13.66 -6.31 -10.28
C LEU A 314 -12.75 -6.30 -11.53
N PRO A 315 -12.98 -5.48 -12.57
CA PRO A 315 -12.08 -5.45 -13.71
C PRO A 315 -10.64 -5.03 -13.35
N GLN A 316 -10.46 -4.05 -12.47
CA GLN A 316 -9.12 -3.65 -12.00
C GLN A 316 -8.43 -4.78 -11.23
N PHE A 317 -9.16 -5.45 -10.34
CA PHE A 317 -8.67 -6.62 -9.62
C PHE A 317 -8.26 -7.75 -10.56
N LEU A 318 -9.07 -8.06 -11.58
CA LEU A 318 -8.75 -9.07 -12.58
C LEU A 318 -7.51 -8.71 -13.41
N ALA A 319 -7.35 -7.44 -13.78
CA ALA A 319 -6.14 -6.98 -14.47
C ALA A 319 -4.89 -7.19 -13.61
N GLY A 320 -4.95 -6.83 -12.33
CA GLY A 320 -3.87 -7.08 -11.36
C GLY A 320 -3.56 -8.57 -11.18
N GLN A 321 -4.60 -9.40 -11.07
CA GLN A 321 -4.49 -10.87 -11.01
C GLN A 321 -3.79 -11.46 -12.24
N MET A 322 -4.15 -11.01 -13.45
CA MET A 322 -3.49 -11.45 -14.68
C MET A 322 -2.00 -11.12 -14.64
N ALA A 323 -1.64 -9.87 -14.33
CA ALA A 323 -0.25 -9.43 -14.27
C ALA A 323 0.57 -10.24 -13.25
N GLN A 324 0.04 -10.42 -12.03
CA GLN A 324 0.72 -11.18 -10.98
C GLN A 324 0.91 -12.66 -11.35
N ARG A 325 -0.11 -13.30 -11.96
CA ARG A 325 -0.02 -14.69 -12.41
C ARG A 325 0.99 -14.85 -13.55
N ILE A 326 1.05 -13.89 -14.48
CA ILE A 326 2.07 -13.87 -15.54
C ILE A 326 3.47 -13.76 -14.93
N VAL A 327 3.72 -12.81 -14.02
CA VAL A 327 5.03 -12.66 -13.34
C VAL A 327 5.46 -13.95 -12.64
N ARG A 328 4.54 -14.57 -11.88
CA ARG A 328 4.81 -15.82 -11.19
C ARG A 328 5.17 -16.95 -12.16
N LYS A 329 4.40 -17.10 -13.24
CA LYS A 329 4.68 -18.12 -14.27
C LYS A 329 6.02 -17.86 -14.97
N VAL A 330 6.36 -16.60 -15.27
CA VAL A 330 7.68 -16.26 -15.84
C VAL A 330 8.80 -16.63 -14.86
N LYS A 331 8.67 -16.28 -13.57
CA LYS A 331 9.65 -16.62 -12.53
C LYS A 331 9.80 -18.13 -12.33
N GLU A 332 8.71 -18.89 -12.40
CA GLU A 332 8.75 -20.36 -12.39
C GLU A 332 9.60 -20.86 -13.57
N LEU A 333 9.40 -20.34 -14.78
CA LEU A 333 10.19 -20.74 -15.96
C LEU A 333 11.66 -20.28 -15.87
N GLU A 334 11.96 -19.16 -15.20
CA GLU A 334 13.34 -18.68 -14.97
C GLU A 334 14.08 -19.46 -13.87
N GLY A 335 13.38 -19.82 -12.79
CA GLY A 335 13.95 -20.47 -11.60
C GLY A 335 14.00 -21.99 -11.66
N ASP A 336 13.14 -22.61 -12.48
CA ASP A 336 12.99 -24.06 -12.50
C ASP A 336 13.94 -24.73 -13.51
N THR A 337 15.20 -24.90 -13.09
CA THR A 337 16.15 -25.77 -13.78
C THR A 337 15.99 -27.25 -13.40
N LYS A 338 15.05 -27.62 -12.51
CA LYS A 338 14.94 -28.97 -11.93
C LYS A 338 13.66 -29.73 -12.25
N ASP A 339 12.54 -29.08 -12.59
CA ASP A 339 11.34 -29.79 -13.05
C ASP A 339 11.49 -30.27 -14.51
N LYS A 340 11.41 -31.60 -14.70
CA LYS A 340 11.63 -32.25 -16.01
C LYS A 340 10.44 -32.08 -16.96
N ASP A 341 9.24 -31.83 -16.43
CA ASP A 341 8.04 -31.66 -17.26
C ASP A 341 7.88 -30.21 -17.73
N ALA A 342 8.30 -29.22 -16.92
CA ALA A 342 8.43 -27.82 -17.34
C ALA A 342 9.45 -27.66 -18.48
N LYS A 343 10.56 -28.42 -18.44
CA LYS A 343 11.59 -28.46 -19.50
C LYS A 343 11.06 -28.86 -20.88
N LYS A 344 9.94 -29.60 -20.97
CA LYS A 344 9.39 -30.04 -22.26
C LYS A 344 8.55 -28.96 -22.95
N ILE A 345 8.08 -27.97 -22.20
CA ILE A 345 7.42 -26.76 -22.72
C ILE A 345 8.46 -25.65 -22.98
N VAL A 346 9.58 -25.65 -22.24
CA VAL A 346 10.71 -24.72 -22.38
C VAL A 346 11.93 -25.38 -23.05
N SER A 347 11.72 -26.31 -23.97
CA SER A 347 12.83 -26.85 -24.78
C SER A 347 13.39 -25.83 -25.78
N GLU A 348 12.84 -24.62 -25.80
CA GLU A 348 13.42 -23.46 -26.47
C GLU A 348 14.52 -22.82 -25.61
N PRO A 349 15.59 -22.29 -26.23
CA PRO A 349 16.77 -21.80 -25.53
C PRO A 349 16.41 -20.78 -24.45
N SER A 350 17.21 -20.80 -23.36
CA SER A 350 17.20 -19.82 -22.27
C SER A 350 16.69 -18.46 -22.73
N LEU A 351 15.65 -17.93 -22.07
CA LEU A 351 15.02 -16.67 -22.46
C LEU A 351 16.10 -15.60 -22.69
N ASP A 352 16.18 -15.10 -23.92
CA ASP A 352 17.08 -14.01 -24.31
C ASP A 352 16.61 -12.65 -23.75
N TYR A 353 15.70 -12.66 -22.77
CA TYR A 353 15.10 -11.49 -22.16
C TYR A 353 14.86 -11.73 -20.67
N LYS A 354 14.71 -10.63 -19.92
CA LYS A 354 14.31 -10.64 -18.52
C LYS A 354 13.07 -9.77 -18.33
N VAL A 355 12.02 -10.33 -17.74
CA VAL A 355 10.82 -9.55 -17.39
C VAL A 355 11.05 -8.89 -16.04
N ASP A 356 11.27 -7.57 -16.04
CA ASP A 356 11.51 -6.82 -14.81
C ASP A 356 10.21 -6.59 -14.03
N SER A 357 9.11 -6.30 -14.73
CA SER A 357 7.78 -6.15 -14.14
C SER A 357 6.67 -6.32 -15.17
N VAL A 358 5.47 -6.66 -14.69
CA VAL A 358 4.23 -6.67 -15.47
C VAL A 358 3.18 -5.90 -14.66
N LYS A 359 2.48 -4.97 -15.32
CA LYS A 359 1.37 -4.22 -14.71
C LYS A 359 0.09 -4.47 -15.48
N GLY A 360 -1.01 -4.62 -14.74
CA GLY A 360 -2.33 -4.80 -15.32
C GLY A 360 -3.20 -3.59 -15.03
N HIS A 361 -3.86 -3.09 -16.06
CA HIS A 361 -4.79 -1.96 -15.99
C HIS A 361 -6.10 -2.35 -16.68
N TYR A 362 -7.21 -1.81 -16.20
CA TYR A 362 -8.47 -1.85 -16.91
C TYR A 362 -8.83 -0.43 -17.35
N VAL A 363 -9.06 -0.24 -18.64
CA VAL A 363 -9.35 1.07 -19.23
C VAL A 363 -10.83 1.10 -19.57
N ARG A 364 -11.57 2.04 -18.96
CA ARG A 364 -12.95 2.31 -19.37
C ARG A 364 -12.95 3.09 -20.67
N GLY A 365 -13.85 2.74 -21.59
CA GLY A 365 -13.82 3.24 -22.98
C GLY A 365 -13.98 4.77 -23.16
N GLU A 366 -14.27 5.50 -22.09
CA GLU A 366 -14.45 6.96 -22.08
C GLU A 366 -13.19 7.71 -21.61
N GLU A 367 -12.26 7.03 -20.93
CA GLU A 367 -11.12 7.67 -20.26
C GLU A 367 -9.92 7.88 -21.20
N GLU A 368 -9.83 7.13 -22.30
CA GLU A 368 -8.72 7.22 -23.25
C GLU A 368 -9.27 7.51 -24.66
N HIS A 369 -8.85 8.62 -25.27
CA HIS A 369 -9.24 8.96 -26.66
C HIS A 369 -8.83 7.88 -27.68
N SER A 370 -7.97 6.94 -27.28
CA SER A 370 -7.42 5.83 -28.07
C SER A 370 -8.11 4.47 -27.81
N ALA A 371 -9.03 4.38 -26.85
CA ALA A 371 -9.69 3.12 -26.48
C ALA A 371 -11.21 3.33 -26.41
N PRO A 372 -11.95 3.27 -27.52
CA PRO A 372 -13.40 3.52 -27.55
C PRO A 372 -14.24 2.43 -26.86
N ALA A 373 -13.60 1.52 -26.12
CA ALA A 373 -14.22 0.35 -25.54
C ALA A 373 -13.50 -0.14 -24.28
N PRO A 374 -14.22 -0.77 -23.34
CA PRO A 374 -13.60 -1.37 -22.16
C PRO A 374 -12.58 -2.44 -22.56
N SER A 375 -11.37 -2.34 -22.03
CA SER A 375 -10.28 -3.26 -22.36
C SER A 375 -9.34 -3.49 -21.18
N PHE A 376 -8.68 -4.65 -21.19
CA PHE A 376 -7.56 -4.90 -20.29
C PHE A 376 -6.28 -4.46 -20.99
N ARG A 377 -5.36 -3.83 -20.25
CA ARG A 377 -4.03 -3.47 -20.71
C ARG A 377 -2.99 -4.10 -19.80
N ILE A 378 -2.09 -4.90 -20.36
CA ILE A 378 -0.99 -5.55 -19.65
C ILE A 378 0.33 -4.98 -20.18
N ASP A 379 0.98 -4.17 -19.36
CA ASP A 379 2.24 -3.51 -19.69
C ASP A 379 3.44 -4.30 -19.14
N PHE A 380 4.36 -4.67 -20.02
CA PHE A 380 5.59 -5.37 -19.70
C PHE A 380 6.77 -4.40 -19.66
N LYS A 381 7.57 -4.47 -18.60
CA LYS A 381 8.92 -3.91 -18.56
C LYS A 381 9.91 -5.05 -18.79
N ILE A 382 10.53 -5.06 -19.96
CA ILE A 382 11.43 -6.14 -20.38
C ILE A 382 12.82 -5.57 -20.64
N SER A 383 13.83 -6.12 -19.97
CA SER A 383 15.25 -5.82 -20.17
C SER A 383 15.93 -6.92 -20.99
N LYS A 384 17.08 -6.55 -21.59
CA LYS A 384 17.96 -7.43 -22.38
C LYS A 384 17.39 -8.02 -23.68
N LEU A 385 16.26 -7.53 -24.18
CA LEU A 385 15.77 -7.94 -25.51
C LEU A 385 16.80 -7.61 -26.59
N LYS A 386 17.28 -8.63 -27.31
CA LYS A 386 18.15 -8.46 -28.49
C LYS A 386 17.36 -8.06 -29.74
N THR A 387 16.07 -8.34 -29.78
CA THR A 387 15.20 -8.13 -30.93
C THR A 387 14.35 -6.87 -30.77
N GLU A 388 13.89 -6.31 -31.89
CA GLU A 388 12.87 -5.24 -31.92
C GLU A 388 11.45 -5.79 -31.66
N GLU A 389 11.32 -7.09 -31.34
CA GLU A 389 10.01 -7.66 -31.05
C GLU A 389 9.35 -6.95 -29.86
N VAL A 390 8.06 -6.64 -30.03
CA VAL A 390 7.24 -6.00 -28.99
C VAL A 390 7.19 -6.86 -27.74
N ILE A 391 6.80 -8.12 -27.92
CA ILE A 391 6.66 -9.15 -26.89
C ILE A 391 7.06 -10.48 -27.52
N PRO A 392 8.08 -11.18 -26.98
CA PRO A 392 8.49 -12.51 -27.43
C PRO A 392 7.32 -13.48 -27.53
N LYS A 393 7.32 -14.35 -28.54
CA LYS A 393 6.19 -15.26 -28.83
C LYS A 393 5.79 -16.12 -27.64
N ASN A 394 6.76 -16.72 -26.96
CA ASN A 394 6.54 -17.54 -25.77
C ASN A 394 5.94 -16.75 -24.60
N LEU A 395 6.35 -15.48 -24.38
CA LEU A 395 5.74 -14.60 -23.38
C LEU A 395 4.30 -14.25 -23.74
N TYR A 396 4.03 -14.02 -25.04
CA TYR A 396 2.68 -13.80 -25.54
C TYR A 396 1.78 -15.02 -25.31
N ASP A 397 2.23 -16.21 -25.69
CA ASP A 397 1.46 -17.46 -25.55
C ASP A 397 1.17 -17.77 -24.06
N LEU A 398 2.16 -17.57 -23.19
CA LEU A 398 1.99 -17.69 -21.75
C LEU A 398 0.97 -16.70 -21.21
N SER A 399 1.09 -15.43 -21.61
CA SER A 399 0.19 -14.36 -21.17
C SER A 399 -1.24 -14.64 -21.61
N PHE A 400 -1.43 -15.02 -22.88
CA PHE A 400 -2.72 -15.40 -23.44
C PHE A 400 -3.38 -16.52 -22.62
N LYS A 401 -2.64 -17.58 -22.30
CA LYS A 401 -3.14 -18.70 -21.47
C LYS A 401 -3.59 -18.23 -20.08
N VAL A 402 -2.79 -17.39 -19.42
CA VAL A 402 -3.12 -16.85 -18.08
C VAL A 402 -4.35 -15.95 -18.13
N ILE A 403 -4.42 -15.05 -19.12
CA ILE A 403 -5.54 -14.14 -19.32
C ILE A 403 -6.83 -14.92 -19.56
N LYS A 404 -6.77 -15.94 -20.42
CA LYS A 404 -7.91 -16.85 -20.68
C LYS A 404 -8.37 -17.55 -19.41
N ASP A 405 -7.45 -18.17 -18.65
CA ASP A 405 -7.79 -18.84 -17.38
C ASP A 405 -8.49 -17.89 -16.39
N VAL A 406 -7.99 -16.66 -16.24
CA VAL A 406 -8.60 -15.67 -15.34
C VAL A 406 -10.00 -15.28 -15.83
N ILE A 407 -10.16 -14.92 -17.10
CA ILE A 407 -11.45 -14.48 -17.63
C ILE A 407 -12.51 -15.58 -17.51
N GLU A 408 -12.16 -16.82 -17.87
CA GLU A 408 -13.08 -17.96 -17.78
C GLU A 408 -13.48 -18.27 -16.34
N LYS A 409 -12.52 -18.28 -15.40
CA LYS A 409 -12.77 -18.58 -13.98
C LYS A 409 -13.68 -17.59 -13.26
N TYR A 410 -13.73 -16.34 -13.73
CA TYR A 410 -14.60 -15.30 -13.18
C TYR A 410 -15.86 -15.09 -14.03
N HIS A 411 -15.99 -15.76 -15.18
CA HIS A 411 -17.05 -15.51 -16.16
C HIS A 411 -17.18 -14.02 -16.49
N PHE A 412 -16.04 -13.33 -16.59
CA PHE A 412 -16.03 -11.89 -16.76
C PHE A 412 -16.19 -11.52 -18.22
N ASP A 413 -17.21 -10.70 -18.51
CA ASP A 413 -17.65 -10.46 -19.88
C ASP A 413 -17.55 -9.00 -20.32
N ASP A 414 -17.31 -8.07 -19.41
CA ASP A 414 -17.32 -6.63 -19.70
C ASP A 414 -15.95 -6.14 -20.19
N PHE A 415 -15.55 -6.62 -21.35
CA PHE A 415 -14.38 -6.17 -22.10
C PHE A 415 -14.54 -6.48 -23.59
N LYS A 416 -13.84 -5.76 -24.47
CA LYS A 416 -13.79 -6.06 -25.92
C LYS A 416 -12.49 -6.72 -26.35
N GLU A 417 -11.38 -6.33 -25.72
CA GLU A 417 -10.04 -6.79 -26.09
C GLU A 417 -9.08 -6.71 -24.90
N VAL A 418 -7.93 -7.37 -25.05
CA VAL A 418 -6.79 -7.30 -24.16
C VAL A 418 -5.59 -6.81 -24.96
N ARG A 419 -4.97 -5.73 -24.50
CA ARG A 419 -3.81 -5.08 -25.09
C ARG A 419 -2.57 -5.49 -24.32
N LEU A 420 -1.60 -6.07 -25.00
CA LEU A 420 -0.30 -6.40 -24.45
C LEU A 420 0.73 -5.42 -25.03
N SER A 421 1.38 -4.65 -24.17
CA SER A 421 2.30 -3.58 -24.57
C SER A 421 3.63 -3.70 -23.83
N ARG A 422 4.71 -3.25 -24.47
CA ARG A 422 5.99 -3.04 -23.81
C ARG A 422 6.05 -1.58 -23.37
N ALA A 423 6.38 -1.29 -22.11
CA ALA A 423 6.31 0.06 -21.54
C ALA A 423 7.10 1.13 -22.31
N SER A 424 8.12 0.73 -23.08
CA SER A 424 8.96 1.62 -23.90
C SER A 424 8.60 1.63 -25.39
N SER A 425 7.63 0.83 -25.85
CA SER A 425 7.22 0.74 -27.25
C SER A 425 5.83 1.33 -27.46
N LYS A 426 5.60 1.90 -28.65
CA LYS A 426 4.26 2.25 -29.14
C LYS A 426 3.49 1.04 -29.67
N ASP A 427 4.19 -0.07 -29.89
CA ASP A 427 3.59 -1.26 -30.45
C ASP A 427 2.77 -2.02 -29.40
N ILE A 428 1.61 -2.51 -29.83
CA ILE A 428 0.64 -3.18 -28.97
C ILE A 428 0.17 -4.45 -29.69
N LYS A 429 0.24 -5.59 -29.02
CA LYS A 429 -0.46 -6.81 -29.47
C LYS A 429 -1.86 -6.80 -28.90
N ILE A 430 -2.86 -6.99 -29.75
CA ILE A 430 -4.27 -6.97 -29.38
C ILE A 430 -4.84 -8.39 -29.45
N ILE A 431 -5.49 -8.82 -28.38
CA ILE A 431 -6.22 -10.08 -28.29
C ILE A 431 -7.71 -9.73 -28.19
N SER A 432 -8.48 -10.07 -29.21
CA SER A 432 -9.93 -9.87 -29.20
C SER A 432 -10.62 -10.79 -28.19
N LYS A 433 -11.78 -10.38 -27.67
CA LYS A 433 -12.63 -11.22 -26.81
C LYS A 433 -12.95 -12.59 -27.44
N SER A 434 -13.17 -12.62 -28.76
CA SER A 434 -13.46 -13.86 -29.52
C SER A 434 -12.28 -14.81 -29.64
N GLN A 435 -11.04 -14.35 -29.42
CA GLN A 435 -9.90 -15.25 -29.32
C GLN A 435 -9.77 -15.86 -27.93
N ILE A 436 -10.21 -15.13 -26.90
CA ILE A 436 -10.12 -15.58 -25.51
C ILE A 436 -11.18 -16.65 -25.22
N ARG A 437 -12.41 -16.45 -25.69
CA ARG A 437 -13.45 -17.49 -25.65
C ARG A 437 -13.16 -18.55 -26.71
#